data_AF-A0AAW4UNT5-F1
#
_entry.id   AF-A0AAW4UNT5-F1
#
_cell.length_a   1.000
_cell.length_b   1.000
_cell.length_c   1.000
_cell.angle_alpha   90.00
_cell.angle_beta   90.00
_cell.angle_gamma   90.00
#
_symmetry.space_group_name_H-M   'P 1'
#
loop_
_entity.id
_entity.type
_entity.pdbx_description
1 polymer ?
#
loop_
_entity_poly.entity_id
_entity_poly.type
_entity_poly.pdbx_seq_one_letter_code
_entity_poly.pdbx_strand_id
1 'polypeptide(L)'
;MRWTDAVPVASIDACEAATFSMYIDSRMNCYPCSFGIWDKDISESMSCKTIREIWQGEKFIDFRERKKVKCSNCGRRELCLDGCRLGINIDMCID
;
A
#
# COMPACT_ATOMS: atom_id res chain seq x y z
N MET A 1 17.73 -5.90 3.79
CA MET A 1 17.44 -6.77 2.62
C MET A 1 18.59 -6.61 1.63
N ARG A 2 19.57 -7.53 1.62
CA ARG A 2 20.85 -7.41 0.84
C ARG A 2 20.71 -7.68 -0.67
N TRP A 3 19.49 -7.85 -1.18
CA TRP A 3 19.25 -8.32 -2.55
C TRP A 3 18.96 -7.19 -3.54
N THR A 4 18.61 -6.00 -3.07
CA THR A 4 18.26 -4.88 -3.96
C THR A 4 19.46 -4.28 -4.69
N ASP A 5 20.68 -4.46 -4.17
CA ASP A 5 21.90 -3.96 -4.81
C ASP A 5 22.28 -4.75 -6.09
N ALA A 6 21.71 -5.95 -6.27
CA ALA A 6 21.93 -6.78 -7.45
C ALA A 6 20.81 -6.69 -8.50
N VAL A 7 19.73 -5.96 -8.21
CA VAL A 7 18.58 -5.79 -9.11
C VAL A 7 18.70 -4.43 -9.81
N PRO A 8 18.60 -4.36 -11.15
CA PRO A 8 18.57 -3.08 -11.85
C PRO A 8 17.42 -2.20 -11.32
N VAL A 9 17.70 -0.93 -11.08
CA VAL A 9 16.70 0.03 -10.55
C VAL A 9 15.45 0.08 -11.43
N ALA A 10 15.59 -0.06 -12.75
CA ALA A 10 14.48 -0.09 -13.70
C ALA A 10 13.54 -1.30 -13.55
N SER A 11 13.95 -2.33 -12.79
CA SER A 11 13.14 -3.50 -12.47
C SER A 11 12.49 -3.41 -11.09
N ILE A 12 12.66 -2.28 -10.39
CA ILE A 12 12.05 -2.03 -9.09
C ILE A 12 10.79 -1.21 -9.32
N ASP A 13 9.68 -1.68 -8.74
CA ASP A 13 8.44 -0.93 -8.70
C ASP A 13 7.98 -0.74 -7.24
N ALA A 14 7.29 0.37 -7.00
CA ALA A 14 6.74 0.69 -5.70
C ALA A 14 5.44 -0.09 -5.44
N CYS A 15 4.99 -0.10 -4.19
CA CYS A 15 3.73 -0.74 -3.84
C CYS A 15 2.54 0.02 -4.46
N GLU A 16 1.71 -0.68 -5.23
CA GLU A 16 0.54 -0.12 -5.91
C GLU A 16 -0.72 -0.02 -5.04
N ALA A 17 -0.67 -0.53 -3.80
CA ALA A 17 -1.82 -0.66 -2.92
C ALA A 17 -2.53 0.69 -2.66
N ALA A 18 -3.81 0.77 -3.04
CA ALA A 18 -4.65 1.96 -3.09
C ALA A 18 -4.11 3.13 -3.94
N THR A 19 -3.04 2.92 -4.72
CA THR A 19 -2.51 3.88 -5.70
C THR A 19 -3.00 3.54 -7.11
N PHE A 20 -2.83 2.28 -7.51
CA PHE A 20 -3.31 1.77 -8.81
C PHE A 20 -4.14 0.50 -8.67
N SER A 21 -4.05 -0.20 -7.53
CA SER A 21 -4.78 -1.44 -7.30
C SER A 21 -5.64 -1.40 -6.03
N MET A 22 -6.74 -2.16 -6.09
CA MET A 22 -7.54 -2.59 -4.94
C MET A 22 -7.81 -4.09 -5.06
N TYR A 23 -8.06 -4.73 -3.92
CA TYR A 23 -8.56 -6.09 -3.88
C TYR A 23 -10.03 -6.09 -3.48
N ILE A 24 -10.85 -6.89 -4.15
CA ILE A 24 -12.28 -7.06 -3.82
C ILE A 24 -12.51 -8.56 -3.58
N ASP A 25 -13.01 -8.90 -2.39
CA ASP A 25 -13.28 -10.30 -2.04
C ASP A 25 -14.63 -10.79 -2.61
N SER A 26 -14.91 -12.09 -2.46
CA SER A 26 -16.17 -12.71 -2.90
C SER A 26 -17.41 -12.23 -2.13
N ARG A 27 -17.22 -11.50 -1.04
CA ARG A 27 -18.28 -10.89 -0.22
C ARG A 27 -18.46 -9.41 -0.51
N MET A 28 -17.82 -8.90 -1.57
CA MET A 28 -17.90 -7.51 -2.01
C MET A 28 -17.32 -6.53 -0.98
N ASN A 29 -16.30 -6.93 -0.23
CA ASN A 29 -15.48 -6.02 0.56
C ASN A 29 -14.25 -5.59 -0.25
N CYS A 30 -14.01 -4.29 -0.25
CA CYS A 30 -12.87 -3.65 -0.88
C CYS A 30 -11.75 -3.45 0.13
N TYR A 31 -10.51 -3.73 -0.30
CA TYR A 31 -9.30 -3.58 0.48
C TYR A 31 -8.24 -2.83 -0.33
N PRO A 32 -7.44 -1.95 0.31
CA PRO A 32 -6.29 -1.32 -0.32
C PRO A 32 -5.26 -2.31 -0.87
N CYS A 33 -5.12 -3.48 -0.23
CA CYS A 33 -4.12 -4.49 -0.56
C CYS A 33 -4.65 -5.89 -0.26
N SER A 34 -4.35 -6.87 -1.12
CA SER A 34 -4.72 -8.28 -0.95
C SER A 34 -4.05 -8.95 0.27
N PHE A 35 -2.92 -8.42 0.74
CA PHE A 35 -2.24 -8.91 1.95
C PHE A 35 -2.87 -8.37 3.24
N GLY A 36 -3.86 -7.46 3.13
CA GLY A 36 -4.54 -6.81 4.26
C GLY A 36 -5.97 -7.26 4.50
N ILE A 37 -6.41 -8.40 3.94
CA ILE A 37 -7.83 -8.82 3.95
C ILE A 37 -8.42 -9.08 5.36
N TRP A 38 -7.55 -9.27 6.34
CA TRP A 38 -7.90 -9.49 7.76
C TRP A 38 -8.15 -8.17 8.52
N ASP A 39 -7.65 -7.05 7.99
CA ASP A 39 -7.75 -5.74 8.64
C ASP A 39 -9.08 -5.07 8.28
N LYS A 40 -10.02 -5.11 9.21
CA LYS A 40 -11.35 -4.51 9.04
C LYS A 40 -11.29 -2.99 9.06
N ASP A 41 -10.28 -2.39 9.68
CA ASP A 41 -10.17 -0.95 9.83
C ASP A 41 -9.91 -0.31 8.46
N ILE A 42 -9.19 -1.00 7.57
CA ILE A 42 -8.91 -0.54 6.20
C ILE A 42 -9.89 -1.04 5.14
N SER A 43 -10.82 -1.94 5.49
CA SER A 43 -11.76 -2.56 4.54
C SER A 43 -13.08 -1.82 4.44
N GLU A 44 -13.74 -1.87 3.28
CA GLU A 44 -15.05 -1.24 3.10
C GLU A 44 -16.01 -2.08 2.25
N SER A 45 -17.27 -2.21 2.69
CA SER A 45 -18.30 -2.96 1.96
C SER A 45 -18.82 -2.16 0.76
N MET A 46 -18.98 -2.82 -0.39
CA MET A 46 -19.65 -2.26 -1.57
C MET A 46 -21.19 -2.30 -1.49
N SER A 47 -21.78 -2.79 -0.41
CA SER A 47 -23.24 -2.99 -0.30
C SER A 47 -24.07 -1.75 -0.65
N CYS A 48 -23.54 -0.54 -0.36
CA CYS A 48 -24.23 0.73 -0.62
C CYS A 48 -23.33 1.78 -1.29
N LYS A 49 -22.17 1.38 -1.83
CA LYS A 49 -21.17 2.28 -2.41
C LYS A 49 -20.61 1.73 -3.70
N THR A 50 -20.38 2.61 -4.67
CA THR A 50 -19.64 2.31 -5.90
C THR A 50 -18.15 2.14 -5.61
N ILE A 51 -17.43 1.48 -6.53
CA ILE A 51 -15.97 1.37 -6.47
C ILE A 51 -15.31 2.75 -6.37
N ARG A 52 -15.81 3.74 -7.12
CA ARG A 52 -15.27 5.10 -7.11
C ARG A 52 -15.43 5.77 -5.74
N GLU A 53 -16.61 5.64 -5.12
CA GLU A 53 -16.86 6.20 -3.79
C GLU A 53 -15.97 5.59 -2.73
N ILE A 54 -15.74 4.27 -2.78
CA ILE A 54 -14.81 3.60 -1.85
C ILE A 54 -13.36 4.01 -2.13
N TRP A 55 -12.95 4.03 -3.40
CA TRP A 55 -11.59 4.39 -3.79
C TRP A 55 -11.21 5.82 -3.36
N GLN A 56 -12.17 6.73 -3.44
CA GLN A 56 -12.05 8.13 -2.99
C GLN A 56 -12.47 8.31 -1.51
N GLY A 57 -12.83 7.23 -0.82
CA GLY A 57 -13.29 7.24 0.55
C GLY A 57 -12.15 7.36 1.57
N GLU A 58 -12.54 7.70 2.80
CA GLU A 58 -11.64 7.94 3.93
C GLU A 58 -10.67 6.79 4.16
N LYS A 59 -11.14 5.53 4.18
CA LYS A 59 -10.27 4.36 4.41
C LYS A 59 -9.14 4.23 3.39
N PHE A 60 -9.43 4.48 2.12
CA PHE A 60 -8.42 4.42 1.05
C PHE A 60 -7.51 5.65 1.06
N ILE A 61 -8.03 6.83 1.38
CA ILE A 61 -7.23 8.06 1.56
C ILE A 61 -6.26 7.88 2.72
N ASP A 62 -6.76 7.48 3.89
CA ASP A 62 -5.97 7.26 5.08
C ASP A 62 -4.88 6.22 4.84
N PHE A 63 -5.22 5.13 4.14
CA PHE A 63 -4.23 4.12 3.77
C PHE A 63 -3.11 4.69 2.90
N ARG A 64 -3.41 5.52 1.89
CA ARG A 64 -2.41 6.15 1.02
C ARG A 64 -1.49 7.10 1.79
N GLU A 65 -2.02 7.82 2.77
CA GLU A 65 -1.27 8.81 3.55
C GLU A 65 -0.45 8.21 4.70
N ARG A 66 -0.54 6.89 4.93
CA ARG A 66 0.30 6.19 5.92
C ARG A 66 1.78 6.35 5.56
N LYS A 67 2.52 7.03 6.45
CA LYS A 67 3.96 7.23 6.36
C LYS A 67 4.66 6.49 7.49
N LYS A 68 5.83 5.92 7.20
CA LYS A 68 6.69 5.34 8.23
C LYS A 68 7.74 6.35 8.64
N VAL A 69 8.00 6.47 9.94
CA VAL A 69 9.03 7.38 10.49
C VAL A 69 10.40 7.11 9.86
N LYS A 70 10.76 5.84 9.63
CA LYS A 70 12.02 5.45 8.98
C LYS A 70 12.18 5.93 7.53
N CYS A 71 11.08 6.29 6.86
CA CYS A 71 11.13 6.79 5.48
C CYS A 71 11.46 8.28 5.40
N SER A 72 11.32 9.05 6.50
CA SER A 72 11.46 10.51 6.50
C SER A 72 12.80 11.03 5.98
N ASN A 73 13.90 10.29 6.23
CA ASN A 73 15.25 10.64 5.79
C ASN A 73 15.88 9.53 4.91
N CYS A 74 15.04 8.73 4.24
CA CYS A 74 15.52 7.60 3.44
C CYS A 74 15.94 8.04 2.03
N GLY A 75 17.22 7.85 1.67
CA GLY A 75 17.72 8.14 0.32
C GLY A 75 17.13 7.26 -0.81
N ARG A 76 16.40 6.19 -0.48
CA ARG A 76 15.73 5.29 -1.44
C ARG A 76 14.22 5.55 -1.51
N ARG A 77 13.73 6.63 -0.89
CA ARG A 77 12.30 6.94 -0.79
C ARG A 77 11.61 7.01 -2.15
N GLU A 78 12.24 7.64 -3.14
CA GLU A 78 11.68 7.79 -4.49
C GLU A 78 11.49 6.46 -5.21
N LEU A 79 12.25 5.42 -4.86
CA LEU A 79 12.13 4.09 -5.47
C LEU A 79 11.03 3.22 -4.83
N CYS A 80 10.70 3.45 -3.56
CA CYS A 80 9.79 2.60 -2.78
C CYS A 80 8.47 3.28 -2.37
N LEU A 81 8.41 4.62 -2.50
CA LEU A 81 7.27 5.48 -2.16
C LEU A 81 6.70 5.23 -0.75
N ASP A 82 7.55 5.38 0.26
CA ASP A 82 7.25 5.16 1.69
C ASP A 82 6.98 3.68 2.07
N GLY A 83 7.20 2.76 1.14
CA GLY A 83 7.19 1.32 1.37
C GLY A 83 5.80 0.73 1.60
N CYS A 84 5.76 -0.51 2.09
CA CYS A 84 4.49 -1.19 2.31
C CYS A 84 3.68 -0.55 3.45
N ARG A 85 2.52 0.01 3.12
CA ARG A 85 1.61 0.72 4.03
C ARG A 85 0.80 -0.19 4.97
N LEU A 86 0.94 -1.52 4.83
CA LEU A 86 0.42 -2.51 5.79
C LEU A 86 1.32 -2.68 7.03
N GLY A 87 2.50 -2.04 7.08
CA GLY A 87 3.40 -2.15 8.24
C GLY A 87 4.22 -3.44 8.31
N ILE A 88 4.14 -4.32 7.32
CA ILE A 88 4.87 -5.60 7.27
C ILE A 88 6.37 -5.47 6.91
N ASN A 89 6.97 -4.29 7.12
CA ASN A 89 8.41 -4.01 6.91
C ASN A 89 8.99 -4.41 5.54
N ILE A 90 8.17 -4.43 4.49
CA ILE A 90 8.62 -4.50 3.10
C ILE A 90 8.90 -3.07 2.65
N ASP A 91 10.16 -2.65 2.78
CA ASP A 91 10.65 -1.34 2.33
C ASP A 91 12.16 -1.38 2.09
N MET A 92 12.67 -0.34 1.43
CA MET A 92 14.07 -0.22 1.04
C MET A 92 14.85 0.78 1.90
N CYS A 93 14.35 1.12 3.09
CA CYS A 93 15.15 1.92 4.03
C CYS A 93 16.43 1.16 4.40
N ILE A 94 17.55 1.87 4.37
CA ILE A 94 18.81 1.38 4.96
C ILE A 94 18.81 1.94 6.39
N ASP A 95 19.15 1.10 7.35
CA ASP A 95 19.37 1.51 8.74
C ASP A 95 20.56 2.48 8.87
#